data_AF-A0A8J3N0M5-F1
#
_entry.id   AF-A0A8J3N0M5-F1
#
_cell.length_a   1.000
_cell.length_b   1.000
_cell.length_c   1.000
_cell.angle_alpha   90.00
_cell.angle_beta   90.00
_cell.angle_gamma   90.00
#
_symmetry.space_group_name_H-M   'P 1'
#
loop_
_entity.id
_entity.type
_entity.pdbx_description
1 polymer ?
#
loop_
_entity_poly.entity_id
_entity_poly.type
_entity_poly.pdbx_seq_one_letter_code
_entity_poly.pdbx_strand_id
1 'polypeptide(L)'
;MNIHPLRVERERHGWSRTRLAGILGVSVQTVMRWEQGQTTPYPYYREQLCNLFGKNTRELGLLAQENTSPEANTLSTRVALSLTSAQATAQASPMQRAGATQSLIGRSALLQQAKEQLLSGNKNDFALTALKGLPGVGKTALAFALATDQQVQAHFSDGILWVGLGPEPDVLSLLTQWGKLLGVEPEEVENVESCEDWSSILHATIGSRRMLLIIDDAWNGEDALTFQVGGKSCAHLLTTRHPQVAFTFAREGTITVPELTETDALTLLARFVPQIVSRENKIARALVQAVDGLPLALVQIGKHLANLRPAQPRRLRTALAQLQDARRRLSLEPSNSVLTPALTPALTPSEHALSVQRTIEISDRALSEQAHAALTALALFPTKPNSFSEEAALAVSQAPVEILDELWDAGLLESNEPGRYSLHATIADYARNLDEAPLARARLANYMLDYIREHQQDTEALKLEIANLLAALDGAVELKMARPLIEGTIMLAPIMRAYGFWYQATEYQQRALEAAMQLDDHAAQMALLQLGISF
;
A
#
# COMPACT_ATOMS: atom_id res chain seq x y z
N MET A 1 -34.03 10.86 0.10
CA MET A 1 -33.06 10.36 -0.89
C MET A 1 -32.42 11.56 -1.57
N ASN A 2 -31.20 11.92 -1.21
CA ASN A 2 -30.46 12.97 -1.91
C ASN A 2 -30.01 12.41 -3.27
N ILE A 3 -30.47 13.02 -4.37
CA ILE A 3 -30.05 12.65 -5.72
C ILE A 3 -28.69 13.30 -5.96
N HIS A 4 -27.68 12.50 -6.28
CA HIS A 4 -26.30 12.97 -6.45
C HIS A 4 -26.19 14.03 -7.58
N PRO A 5 -25.46 15.14 -7.39
CA PRO A 5 -25.41 16.23 -8.38
C PRO A 5 -24.90 15.80 -9.77
N LEU A 6 -23.93 14.88 -9.84
CA LEU A 6 -23.50 14.26 -11.10
C LEU A 6 -24.65 13.62 -11.89
N ARG A 7 -25.58 12.95 -11.18
CA ARG A 7 -26.75 12.30 -11.79
C ARG A 7 -27.71 13.35 -12.35
N VAL A 8 -27.93 14.42 -11.58
CA VAL A 8 -28.78 15.55 -12.00
C VAL A 8 -28.23 16.17 -13.28
N GLU A 9 -26.92 16.36 -13.37
CA GLU A 9 -26.32 16.99 -14.55
C GLU A 9 -26.37 16.07 -15.78
N ARG A 10 -26.10 14.78 -15.63
CA ARG A 10 -26.27 13.83 -16.73
C ARG A 10 -27.71 13.81 -17.26
N GLU A 11 -28.69 13.77 -16.36
CA GLU A 11 -30.11 13.76 -16.72
C GLU A 11 -30.55 15.09 -17.35
N ARG A 12 -30.01 16.23 -16.90
CA ARG A 12 -30.24 17.55 -17.50
C ARG A 12 -29.76 17.64 -18.95
N HIS A 13 -28.67 16.96 -19.27
CA HIS A 13 -28.16 16.83 -20.65
C HIS A 13 -28.89 15.75 -21.48
N GLY A 14 -29.87 15.04 -20.90
CA GLY A 14 -30.64 14.00 -21.59
C GLY A 14 -29.82 12.74 -21.91
N TRP A 15 -28.71 12.50 -21.20
CA TRP A 15 -27.81 11.39 -21.48
C TRP A 15 -28.14 10.15 -20.66
N SER A 16 -28.07 8.97 -21.28
CA SER A 16 -28.07 7.71 -20.55
C SER A 16 -26.74 7.49 -19.85
N ARG A 17 -26.71 6.66 -18.79
CA ARG A 17 -25.45 6.27 -18.13
C ARG A 17 -24.48 5.62 -19.11
N THR A 18 -24.99 4.82 -20.04
CA THR A 18 -24.23 4.21 -21.14
C THR A 18 -23.56 5.23 -22.04
N ARG A 19 -24.21 6.36 -22.30
CA ARG A 19 -23.65 7.44 -23.12
C ARG A 19 -22.54 8.17 -22.38
N LEU A 20 -22.72 8.48 -21.09
CA LEU A 20 -21.68 9.12 -20.28
C LEU A 20 -20.46 8.21 -20.09
N ALA A 21 -20.71 6.93 -19.83
CA ALA A 21 -19.70 5.86 -19.77
C ALA A 21 -18.88 5.80 -21.07
N GLY A 22 -19.54 5.78 -22.22
CA GLY A 22 -18.87 5.76 -23.53
C GLY A 22 -18.07 7.02 -23.86
N ILE A 23 -18.47 8.20 -23.37
CA ILE A 23 -17.71 9.45 -23.55
C ILE A 23 -16.44 9.48 -22.70
N LEU A 24 -16.51 8.90 -21.49
CA LEU A 24 -15.40 8.90 -20.52
C LEU A 24 -14.50 7.66 -20.63
N GLY A 25 -14.84 6.68 -21.48
CA GLY A 25 -14.10 5.43 -21.59
C GLY A 25 -14.21 4.52 -20.37
N VAL A 26 -15.24 4.69 -19.53
CA VAL A 26 -15.47 3.91 -18.30
C VAL A 26 -16.72 3.05 -18.42
N SER A 27 -16.91 2.08 -17.50
CA SER A 27 -18.12 1.25 -17.50
C SER A 27 -19.36 1.98 -16.97
N VAL A 28 -20.54 1.48 -17.35
CA VAL A 28 -21.83 1.99 -16.86
C VAL A 28 -21.96 1.83 -15.34
N GLN A 29 -21.34 0.79 -14.78
CA GLN A 29 -21.31 0.54 -13.35
C GLN A 29 -20.44 1.57 -12.63
N THR A 30 -19.29 1.96 -13.20
CA THR A 30 -18.44 3.02 -12.65
C THR A 30 -19.18 4.35 -12.56
N VAL A 31 -19.90 4.75 -13.61
CA VAL A 31 -20.78 5.94 -13.58
C VAL A 31 -21.90 5.79 -12.54
N MET A 32 -22.48 4.59 -12.40
CA MET A 32 -23.51 4.32 -11.40
C MET A 32 -22.98 4.49 -9.96
N ARG A 33 -21.78 3.98 -9.66
CA ARG A 33 -21.13 4.11 -8.35
C ARG A 33 -20.83 5.57 -8.02
N TRP A 34 -20.34 6.35 -8.99
CA TRP A 34 -20.15 7.79 -8.84
C TRP A 34 -21.47 8.53 -8.58
N GLU A 35 -22.54 8.19 -9.31
CA GLU A 35 -23.88 8.76 -9.10
C GLU A 35 -24.55 8.34 -7.79
N GLN A 36 -24.03 7.33 -7.12
CA GLN A 36 -24.50 6.87 -5.82
C GLN A 36 -23.60 7.37 -4.68
N GLY A 37 -22.52 8.08 -4.99
CA GLY A 37 -21.53 8.52 -4.00
C GLY A 37 -20.71 7.38 -3.40
N GLN A 38 -20.77 6.17 -3.96
CA GLN A 38 -20.05 4.99 -3.46
C GLN A 38 -18.55 5.05 -3.76
N THR A 39 -18.18 5.66 -4.88
CA THR A 39 -16.79 5.91 -5.27
C THR A 39 -16.67 7.31 -5.83
N THR A 40 -15.50 7.94 -5.68
CA THR A 40 -15.22 9.23 -6.34
C THR A 40 -14.30 9.00 -7.54
N PRO A 41 -14.54 9.65 -8.70
CA PRO A 41 -13.69 9.46 -9.89
C PRO A 41 -12.23 9.84 -9.61
N TYR A 42 -11.27 9.24 -10.31
CA TYR A 42 -9.86 9.69 -10.29
C TYR A 42 -9.72 11.14 -10.79
N PRO A 43 -8.63 11.87 -10.42
CA PRO A 43 -8.40 13.25 -10.85
C PRO A 43 -8.51 13.47 -12.37
N TYR A 44 -8.01 12.52 -13.16
CA TYR A 44 -8.16 12.53 -14.62
C TYR A 44 -9.64 12.55 -15.06
N TYR A 45 -10.46 11.63 -14.53
CA TYR A 45 -11.89 11.58 -14.82
C TYR A 45 -12.65 12.77 -14.23
N ARG A 46 -12.18 13.35 -13.11
CA ARG A 46 -12.77 14.60 -12.57
C ARG A 46 -12.52 15.77 -13.51
N GLU A 47 -11.31 15.91 -14.02
CA GLU A 47 -10.98 16.95 -15.00
C GLU A 47 -11.80 16.77 -16.28
N GLN A 48 -11.91 15.54 -16.78
CA GLN A 48 -12.78 15.23 -17.93
C GLN A 48 -14.25 15.54 -17.65
N LEU A 49 -14.79 15.15 -16.50
CA LEU A 49 -16.16 15.46 -16.10
C LEU A 49 -16.39 16.96 -15.97
N CYS A 50 -15.43 17.69 -15.40
CA CYS A 50 -15.49 19.14 -15.29
C CYS A 50 -15.48 19.82 -16.65
N ASN A 51 -14.62 19.37 -17.57
CA ASN A 51 -14.57 19.86 -18.94
C ASN A 51 -15.85 19.50 -19.73
N LEU A 52 -16.38 18.31 -19.51
CA LEU A 52 -17.56 17.80 -20.21
C LEU A 52 -18.84 18.53 -19.81
N PHE A 53 -19.00 18.85 -18.52
CA PHE A 53 -20.18 19.53 -17.99
C PHE A 53 -19.99 21.04 -17.82
N GLY A 54 -18.78 21.57 -18.06
CA GLY A 54 -18.46 22.99 -17.85
C GLY A 54 -18.62 23.43 -16.39
N LYS A 55 -18.41 22.51 -15.45
CA LYS A 55 -18.68 22.68 -14.02
C LYS A 55 -17.47 22.29 -13.20
N ASN A 56 -17.30 22.90 -12.04
CA ASN A 56 -16.22 22.49 -11.14
C ASN A 56 -16.60 21.21 -10.35
N THR A 57 -15.60 20.58 -9.73
CA THR A 57 -15.77 19.31 -9.00
C THR A 57 -16.76 19.40 -7.83
N ARG A 58 -16.96 20.60 -7.27
CA ARG A 58 -17.94 20.85 -6.19
C ARG A 58 -19.37 20.86 -6.73
N GLU A 59 -19.60 21.50 -7.87
CA GLU A 59 -20.91 21.57 -8.53
C GLU A 59 -21.39 20.21 -9.04
N LEU A 60 -20.45 19.31 -9.37
CA LEU A 60 -20.75 17.93 -9.77
C LEU A 60 -20.92 16.97 -8.57
N GLY A 61 -20.81 17.48 -7.34
CA GLY A 61 -20.93 16.66 -6.13
C GLY A 61 -19.78 15.68 -5.93
N LEU A 62 -18.65 15.89 -6.61
CA LEU A 62 -17.46 15.02 -6.55
C LEU A 62 -16.54 15.39 -5.37
N LEU A 63 -16.96 16.35 -4.54
CA LEU A 63 -16.35 16.79 -3.29
C LEU A 63 -17.46 17.11 -2.28
N ALA A 64 -17.30 16.69 -1.02
CA ALA A 64 -18.26 17.00 0.06
C ALA A 64 -18.31 18.51 0.36
N GLN A 65 -19.51 19.02 0.68
CA GLN A 65 -19.74 20.42 1.03
C GLN A 65 -19.07 20.79 2.36
N GLU A 66 -18.36 21.92 2.38
CA GLU A 66 -18.16 22.68 3.63
C GLU A 66 -19.51 23.32 3.99
N ASN A 67 -20.11 22.87 5.10
CA ASN A 67 -21.33 23.48 5.62
C ASN A 67 -21.04 24.93 6.02
N THR A 68 -21.41 25.88 5.17
CA THR A 68 -21.58 27.28 5.54
C THR A 68 -22.95 27.41 6.21
N SER A 69 -22.92 27.67 7.51
CA SER A 69 -24.11 28.03 8.29
C SER A 69 -24.65 29.40 7.89
N PRO A 70 -25.97 29.58 7.92
CA PRO A 70 -26.51 30.79 8.53
C PRO A 70 -27.70 30.51 9.47
N GLU A 71 -27.58 31.09 10.67
CA GLU A 71 -28.62 31.70 11.52
C GLU A 71 -29.90 30.91 11.85
N ALA A 72 -30.11 30.63 13.14
CA ALA A 72 -31.15 31.32 13.91
C ALA A 72 -31.01 31.07 15.41
N ASN A 73 -31.22 32.16 16.14
CA ASN A 73 -31.25 32.31 17.58
C ASN A 73 -32.49 31.65 18.21
N THR A 74 -32.51 31.64 19.55
CA THR A 74 -33.65 31.44 20.47
C THR A 74 -34.21 30.02 20.65
N LEU A 75 -33.79 29.38 21.75
CA LEU A 75 -34.67 29.03 22.87
C LEU A 75 -33.82 28.53 24.06
N SER A 76 -33.40 29.46 24.90
CA SER A 76 -33.00 29.15 26.27
C SER A 76 -34.22 28.72 27.05
N THR A 77 -34.26 27.51 27.62
CA THR A 77 -34.89 27.28 28.94
C THR A 77 -34.31 26.05 29.64
N ARG A 78 -33.43 26.33 30.61
CA ARG A 78 -33.25 25.69 31.93
C ARG A 78 -33.35 24.15 32.04
N VAL A 79 -32.19 23.53 32.27
CA VAL A 79 -31.98 22.70 33.47
C VAL A 79 -30.66 23.16 34.10
N ALA A 80 -30.78 23.93 35.18
CA ALA A 80 -29.67 24.24 36.05
C ALA A 80 -29.59 23.14 37.11
N LEU A 81 -28.52 22.36 37.09
CA LEU A 81 -28.10 21.60 38.27
C LEU A 81 -26.61 21.87 38.49
N SER A 82 -26.36 22.35 39.71
CA SER A 82 -25.08 22.77 40.25
C SER A 82 -24.02 21.69 40.12
N LEU A 83 -22.88 22.04 39.52
CA LEU A 83 -21.62 21.32 39.73
C LEU A 83 -20.66 22.26 40.44
N THR A 84 -20.75 22.17 41.77
CA THR A 84 -19.69 22.52 42.71
C THR A 84 -18.36 21.98 42.19
N SER A 85 -17.36 22.84 42.18
CA SER A 85 -15.96 22.56 41.91
C SER A 85 -15.47 21.33 42.72
N ALA A 86 -15.45 20.18 42.08
CA ALA A 86 -14.66 19.03 42.50
C ALA A 86 -13.51 18.92 41.50
N GLN A 87 -12.31 19.28 41.96
CA GLN A 87 -11.05 18.93 41.33
C GLN A 87 -10.93 17.40 41.34
N ALA A 88 -11.56 16.73 40.39
CA ALA A 88 -11.29 15.34 40.08
C ALA A 88 -10.23 15.33 38.98
N THR A 89 -8.97 15.24 39.40
CA THR A 89 -7.87 14.82 38.52
C THR A 89 -8.21 13.42 38.01
N ALA A 90 -8.84 13.35 36.83
CA ALA A 90 -8.91 12.12 36.06
C ALA A 90 -7.47 11.78 35.66
N GLN A 91 -6.83 10.91 36.44
CA GLN A 91 -5.55 10.33 36.08
C GLN A 91 -5.78 9.44 34.85
N ALA A 92 -5.62 10.02 33.66
CA ALA A 92 -5.30 9.26 32.47
C ALA A 92 -4.11 8.36 32.84
N SER A 93 -4.30 7.05 32.74
CA SER A 93 -3.34 6.06 33.24
C SER A 93 -1.95 6.35 32.66
N PRO A 94 -0.88 6.29 33.47
CA PRO A 94 0.45 6.56 32.97
C PRO A 94 0.82 5.47 31.95
N MET A 95 1.08 5.86 30.70
CA MET A 95 1.99 5.12 29.81
C MET A 95 3.27 4.89 30.62
N GLN A 96 3.39 3.72 31.24
CA GLN A 96 4.56 3.35 32.03
C GLN A 96 5.76 3.43 31.09
N ARG A 97 6.73 4.28 31.47
CA ARG A 97 7.99 4.53 30.78
C ARG A 97 8.64 3.21 30.34
N ALA A 98 8.37 2.80 29.11
CA ALA A 98 9.06 1.71 28.45
C ALA A 98 10.41 2.24 27.95
N GLY A 99 11.48 1.55 28.35
CA GLY A 99 12.87 1.98 28.14
C GLY A 99 13.22 2.29 26.68
N ALA A 100 14.08 3.30 26.52
CA ALA A 100 14.82 3.66 25.32
C ALA A 100 14.07 3.43 24.00
N THR A 101 13.36 4.46 23.54
CA THR A 101 12.91 4.59 22.14
C THR A 101 14.07 4.24 21.21
N GLN A 102 14.08 3.04 20.64
CA GLN A 102 15.01 2.71 19.58
C GLN A 102 14.63 3.59 18.40
N SER A 103 15.44 4.62 18.13
CA SER A 103 15.22 5.52 17.01
C SER A 103 14.96 4.73 15.71
N LEU A 104 13.88 5.09 15.01
CA LEU A 104 13.53 4.48 13.72
C LEU A 104 14.56 4.90 12.66
N ILE A 105 15.17 3.92 12.01
CA ILE A 105 16.21 4.15 10.99
C ILE A 105 15.56 4.75 9.74
N GLY A 106 16.17 5.79 9.16
CA GLY A 106 15.71 6.40 7.91
C GLY A 106 14.37 7.14 8.00
N ARG A 107 13.82 7.37 9.20
CA ARG A 107 12.47 7.92 9.40
C ARG A 107 12.42 9.34 9.99
N SER A 108 13.56 9.99 10.20
CA SER A 108 13.62 11.30 10.87
C SER A 108 12.81 12.38 10.15
N ALA A 109 12.92 12.50 8.82
CA ALA A 109 12.18 13.49 8.04
C ALA A 109 10.66 13.24 8.09
N LEU A 110 10.22 11.99 7.95
CA LEU A 110 8.80 11.61 8.03
C LEU A 110 8.22 11.87 9.43
N LEU A 111 8.97 11.54 10.48
CA LEU A 111 8.56 11.83 11.86
C LEU A 111 8.42 13.33 12.08
N GLN A 112 9.35 14.13 11.56
CA GLN A 112 9.29 15.58 11.68
C GLN A 112 8.08 16.15 10.93
N GLN A 113 7.83 15.70 9.68
CA GLN A 113 6.67 16.11 8.89
C GLN A 113 5.35 15.76 9.57
N ALA A 114 5.19 14.49 10.00
CA ALA A 114 3.96 14.05 10.67
C ALA A 114 3.75 14.79 12.00
N LYS A 115 4.82 15.03 12.76
CA LYS A 115 4.77 15.82 13.99
C LYS A 115 4.35 17.25 13.71
N GLU A 116 4.90 17.91 12.69
CA GLU A 116 4.50 19.25 12.31
C GLU A 116 3.01 19.30 11.95
N GLN A 117 2.50 18.34 11.18
CA GLN A 117 1.07 18.25 10.86
C GLN A 117 0.21 18.11 12.13
N LEU A 118 0.55 17.17 13.02
CA LEU A 118 -0.19 16.93 14.27
C LEU A 118 -0.19 18.15 15.20
N LEU A 119 0.93 18.89 15.27
CA LEU A 119 1.08 20.05 16.16
C LEU A 119 0.55 21.36 15.54
N SER A 120 0.35 21.40 14.22
CA SER A 120 0.02 22.63 13.49
C SER A 120 -1.41 23.14 13.66
N GLY A 121 -2.29 22.41 14.35
CA GLY A 121 -3.63 22.82 14.78
C GLY A 121 -4.40 23.68 13.76
N ASN A 122 -5.27 23.07 12.96
CA ASN A 122 -6.06 23.83 12.01
C ASN A 122 -6.95 24.85 12.75
N LYS A 123 -6.91 26.13 12.33
CA LYS A 123 -7.64 27.22 13.02
C LYS A 123 -9.16 27.01 13.06
N ASN A 124 -9.70 26.15 12.20
CA ASN A 124 -11.13 25.92 12.05
C ASN A 124 -11.61 24.44 12.12
N ASP A 125 -10.72 23.43 12.12
CA ASP A 125 -11.07 21.99 12.07
C ASP A 125 -9.99 21.08 12.71
N PHE A 126 -10.27 19.78 12.85
CA PHE A 126 -9.33 18.77 13.36
C PHE A 126 -8.01 18.74 12.57
N ALA A 127 -6.89 18.47 13.27
CA ALA A 127 -5.65 18.09 12.64
C ALA A 127 -5.70 16.60 12.27
N LEU A 128 -5.98 16.30 11.00
CA LEU A 128 -6.08 14.93 10.49
C LEU A 128 -4.83 14.56 9.72
N THR A 129 -4.15 13.49 10.15
CA THR A 129 -2.97 12.94 9.47
C THR A 129 -3.21 11.47 9.16
N ALA A 130 -2.90 11.05 7.92
CA ALA A 130 -2.97 9.63 7.53
C ALA A 130 -1.63 9.13 7.01
N LEU A 131 -1.09 8.09 7.63
CA LEU A 131 0.09 7.37 7.15
C LEU A 131 -0.36 6.22 6.25
N LYS A 132 -0.04 6.31 4.95
CA LYS A 132 -0.31 5.24 3.97
C LYS A 132 0.95 4.59 3.43
N GLY A 133 0.85 3.37 2.91
CA GLY A 133 1.97 2.68 2.28
C GLY A 133 1.88 1.16 2.42
N LEU A 134 2.87 0.46 1.89
CA LEU A 134 2.84 -0.99 1.77
C LEU A 134 2.65 -1.75 3.11
N PRO A 135 2.08 -2.96 3.07
CA PRO A 135 2.12 -3.90 4.18
C PRO A 135 3.54 -4.10 4.71
N GLY A 136 3.77 -3.91 6.02
CA GLY A 136 5.10 -4.10 6.64
C GLY A 136 6.11 -2.95 6.44
N VAL A 137 5.70 -1.82 5.84
CA VAL A 137 6.58 -0.66 5.62
C VAL A 137 6.94 0.12 6.91
N GLY A 138 6.19 -0.10 8.00
CA GLY A 138 6.47 0.50 9.31
C GLY A 138 5.57 1.68 9.71
N LYS A 139 4.35 1.78 9.16
CA LYS A 139 3.36 2.82 9.51
C LYS A 139 3.00 2.81 11.00
N THR A 140 2.66 1.65 11.54
CA THR A 140 2.39 1.45 12.98
C THR A 140 3.60 1.80 13.85
N ALA A 141 4.81 1.46 13.40
CA ALA A 141 6.03 1.83 14.10
C ALA A 141 6.25 3.36 14.13
N LEU A 142 5.95 4.06 13.03
CA LEU A 142 5.95 5.52 12.96
C LEU A 142 4.90 6.13 13.91
N ALA A 143 3.68 5.60 13.92
CA ALA A 143 2.63 6.05 14.82
C ALA A 143 3.03 5.87 16.30
N PHE A 144 3.67 4.75 16.63
CA PHE A 144 4.20 4.50 17.96
C PHE A 144 5.33 5.48 18.33
N ALA A 145 6.25 5.76 17.40
CA ALA A 145 7.30 6.74 17.61
C ALA A 145 6.74 8.16 17.84
N LEU A 146 5.65 8.54 17.15
CA LEU A 146 4.96 9.81 17.39
C LEU A 146 4.26 9.84 18.76
N ALA A 147 3.56 8.77 19.13
CA ALA A 147 2.88 8.66 20.43
C ALA A 147 3.84 8.70 21.63
N THR A 148 5.09 8.29 21.42
CA THR A 148 6.16 8.29 22.43
C THR A 148 7.10 9.49 22.34
N ASP A 149 6.90 10.39 21.36
CA ASP A 149 7.70 11.59 21.21
C ASP A 149 7.37 12.61 22.32
N GLN A 150 8.42 13.18 22.91
CA GLN A 150 8.30 14.07 24.07
C GLN A 150 7.53 15.36 23.73
N GLN A 151 7.69 15.91 22.52
CA GLN A 151 6.99 17.13 22.11
C GLN A 151 5.51 16.84 21.86
N VAL A 152 5.20 15.69 21.26
CA VAL A 152 3.83 15.23 21.03
C VAL A 152 3.11 15.02 22.37
N GLN A 153 3.72 14.29 23.32
CA GLN A 153 3.16 14.06 24.65
C GLN A 153 2.98 15.36 25.45
N ALA A 154 3.90 16.32 25.33
CA ALA A 154 3.77 17.61 25.99
C ALA A 154 2.63 18.46 25.41
N HIS A 155 2.36 18.33 24.09
CA HIS A 155 1.28 19.05 23.43
C HIS A 155 -0.09 18.45 23.77
N PHE A 156 -0.23 17.13 23.65
CA PHE A 156 -1.44 16.38 23.97
C PHE A 156 -1.43 15.93 25.44
N SER A 157 -1.45 16.92 26.34
CA SER A 157 -1.27 16.71 27.79
C SER A 157 -2.34 15.84 28.45
N ASP A 158 -3.51 15.72 27.83
CA ASP A 158 -4.67 15.07 28.43
C ASP A 158 -4.78 13.61 28.01
N GLY A 159 -3.88 13.14 27.15
CA GLY A 159 -3.68 11.72 26.86
C GLY A 159 -3.65 11.37 25.38
N ILE A 160 -3.33 10.11 25.12
CA ILE A 160 -3.33 9.51 23.79
C ILE A 160 -4.26 8.29 23.84
N LEU A 161 -5.24 8.24 22.93
CA LEU A 161 -6.07 7.05 22.71
C LEU A 161 -5.56 6.32 21.48
N TRP A 162 -5.50 5.00 21.56
CA TRP A 162 -5.08 4.14 20.46
C TRP A 162 -6.13 3.05 20.26
N VAL A 163 -6.52 2.83 19.01
CA VAL A 163 -7.35 1.70 18.59
C VAL A 163 -6.73 1.02 17.37
N GLY A 164 -6.77 -0.30 17.31
CA GLY A 164 -6.47 -1.07 16.09
C GLY A 164 -7.77 -1.59 15.49
N LEU A 165 -8.00 -1.34 14.20
CA LEU A 165 -9.23 -1.76 13.53
C LEU A 165 -9.10 -3.15 12.89
N GLY A 166 -8.15 -3.30 11.96
CA GLY A 166 -8.07 -4.51 11.14
C GLY A 166 -9.22 -4.61 10.13
N PRO A 167 -9.36 -5.76 9.44
CA PRO A 167 -10.29 -5.93 8.32
C PRO A 167 -11.77 -6.03 8.73
N GLU A 168 -12.07 -6.61 9.89
CA GLU A 168 -13.43 -6.80 10.41
C GLU A 168 -13.52 -6.29 11.86
N PRO A 169 -13.50 -4.96 12.06
CA PRO A 169 -13.51 -4.37 13.41
C PRO A 169 -14.88 -4.49 14.07
N ASP A 170 -14.91 -4.84 15.35
CA ASP A 170 -16.08 -4.59 16.20
C ASP A 170 -16.02 -3.14 16.72
N VAL A 171 -16.47 -2.20 15.87
CA VAL A 171 -16.39 -0.75 16.13
C VAL A 171 -17.09 -0.37 17.43
N LEU A 172 -18.26 -0.96 17.72
CA LEU A 172 -19.03 -0.64 18.93
C LEU A 172 -18.28 -1.05 20.20
N SER A 173 -17.68 -2.24 20.22
CA SER A 173 -16.86 -2.69 21.35
C SER A 173 -15.63 -1.81 21.56
N LEU A 174 -15.00 -1.35 20.48
CA LEU A 174 -13.82 -0.47 20.53
C LEU A 174 -14.17 0.95 21.03
N LEU A 175 -15.30 1.52 20.62
CA LEU A 175 -15.79 2.80 21.17
C LEU A 175 -16.15 2.67 22.65
N THR A 176 -16.80 1.57 23.03
CA THR A 176 -17.11 1.26 24.43
C THR A 176 -15.83 1.17 25.28
N GLN A 177 -14.76 0.61 24.73
CA GLN A 177 -13.46 0.56 25.38
C GLN A 177 -12.87 1.96 25.59
N TRP A 178 -12.96 2.85 24.60
CA TRP A 178 -12.55 4.25 24.78
C TRP A 178 -13.38 4.97 25.84
N GLY A 179 -14.69 4.71 25.89
CA GLY A 179 -15.59 5.25 26.92
C GLY A 179 -15.12 4.89 28.32
N LYS A 180 -14.84 3.60 28.56
CA LYS A 180 -14.30 3.10 29.84
C LYS A 180 -12.97 3.77 30.20
N LEU A 181 -12.07 3.96 29.23
CA LEU A 181 -10.77 4.63 29.47
C LEU A 181 -10.93 6.11 29.82
N LEU A 182 -11.97 6.76 29.31
CA LEU A 182 -12.29 8.16 29.58
C LEU A 182 -13.14 8.37 30.84
N GLY A 183 -13.59 7.29 31.48
CA GLY A 183 -14.39 7.31 32.70
C GLY A 183 -15.90 7.49 32.46
N VAL A 184 -16.42 7.04 31.31
CA VAL A 184 -17.88 6.98 31.07
C VAL A 184 -18.47 5.88 31.96
N GLU A 185 -19.45 6.23 32.78
CA GLU A 185 -20.07 5.31 33.72
C GLU A 185 -21.07 4.37 33.03
N PRO A 186 -21.24 3.11 33.49
CA PRO A 186 -22.17 2.15 32.86
C PRO A 186 -23.62 2.65 32.77
N GLU A 187 -24.06 3.44 33.74
CA GLU A 187 -25.41 4.03 33.82
C GLU A 187 -25.66 5.06 32.71
N GLU A 188 -24.61 5.73 32.21
CA GLU A 188 -24.70 6.71 31.12
C GLU A 188 -24.92 6.05 29.75
N VAL A 189 -24.70 4.73 29.67
CA VAL A 189 -24.68 3.96 28.42
C VAL A 189 -25.65 2.77 28.42
N GLU A 190 -26.54 2.66 29.41
CA GLU A 190 -27.50 1.54 29.55
C GLU A 190 -28.41 1.33 28.32
N ASN A 191 -28.61 2.35 27.47
CA ASN A 191 -29.45 2.29 26.28
C ASN A 191 -28.72 2.69 24.98
N VAL A 192 -27.38 2.65 24.99
CA VAL A 192 -26.58 3.04 23.83
C VAL A 192 -26.30 1.82 22.96
N GLU A 193 -26.99 1.74 21.83
CA GLU A 193 -26.89 0.60 20.91
C GLU A 193 -26.18 0.94 19.59
N SER A 194 -25.91 2.23 19.33
CA SER A 194 -25.35 2.68 18.05
C SER A 194 -23.95 3.29 18.19
N CYS A 195 -23.16 3.18 17.11
CA CYS A 195 -21.86 3.84 17.02
C CYS A 195 -21.98 5.37 17.05
N GLU A 196 -23.03 5.95 16.46
CA GLU A 196 -23.25 7.40 16.41
C GLU A 196 -23.49 8.00 17.79
N ASP A 197 -24.25 7.30 18.63
CA ASP A 197 -24.49 7.67 20.02
C ASP A 197 -23.18 7.62 20.83
N TRP A 198 -22.39 6.55 20.66
CA TRP A 198 -21.07 6.44 21.28
C TRP A 198 -20.11 7.54 20.83
N SER A 199 -20.05 7.84 19.53
CA SER A 199 -19.21 8.94 19.02
C SER A 199 -19.63 10.28 19.63
N SER A 200 -20.93 10.51 19.83
CA SER A 200 -21.47 11.71 20.47
C SER A 200 -21.11 11.79 21.96
N ILE A 201 -21.20 10.67 22.68
CA ILE A 201 -20.81 10.57 24.10
C ILE A 201 -19.32 10.85 24.24
N LEU A 202 -18.47 10.17 23.45
CA LEU A 202 -17.01 10.36 23.49
C LEU A 202 -16.63 11.80 23.14
N HIS A 203 -17.31 12.41 22.17
CA HIS A 203 -17.12 13.82 21.84
C HIS A 203 -17.40 14.73 23.04
N ALA A 204 -18.52 14.51 23.74
CA ALA A 204 -18.88 15.26 24.95
C ALA A 204 -17.92 15.02 26.12
N THR A 205 -17.53 13.77 26.36
CA THR A 205 -16.62 13.37 27.46
C THR A 205 -15.21 13.92 27.26
N ILE A 206 -14.70 13.94 26.02
CA ILE A 206 -13.40 14.52 25.69
C ILE A 206 -13.47 16.05 25.79
N GLY A 207 -14.53 16.67 25.25
CA GLY A 207 -14.76 18.11 25.34
C GLY A 207 -13.56 18.94 24.83
N SER A 208 -13.00 19.79 25.69
CA SER A 208 -11.89 20.69 25.36
C SER A 208 -10.48 20.09 25.60
N ARG A 209 -10.39 18.82 25.99
CA ARG A 209 -9.12 18.14 26.27
C ARG A 209 -8.21 18.11 25.03
N ARG A 210 -6.91 18.24 25.25
CA ARG A 210 -5.84 18.10 24.26
C ARG A 210 -5.42 16.65 24.17
N MET A 211 -6.01 15.91 23.25
CA MET A 211 -5.77 14.46 23.08
C MET A 211 -5.34 14.11 21.66
N LEU A 212 -4.48 13.11 21.53
CA LEU A 212 -4.17 12.48 20.24
C LEU A 212 -4.93 11.16 20.12
N LEU A 213 -5.65 10.98 19.03
CA LEU A 213 -6.41 9.77 18.74
C LEU A 213 -5.73 9.02 17.59
N ILE A 214 -5.27 7.80 17.84
CA ILE A 214 -4.56 6.97 16.87
C ILE A 214 -5.47 5.82 16.43
N ILE A 215 -5.74 5.75 15.13
CA ILE A 215 -6.54 4.73 14.47
C ILE A 215 -5.59 3.90 13.59
N ASP A 216 -5.18 2.74 14.09
CA ASP A 216 -4.16 1.89 13.47
C ASP A 216 -4.78 0.76 12.63
N ASP A 217 -4.16 0.49 11.48
CA ASP A 217 -4.55 -0.51 10.48
C ASP A 217 -6.03 -0.41 10.07
N ALA A 218 -6.44 0.76 9.56
CA ALA A 218 -7.79 0.97 9.04
C ALA A 218 -8.00 0.36 7.64
N TRP A 219 -9.09 -0.38 7.46
CA TRP A 219 -9.47 -1.03 6.20
C TRP A 219 -10.66 -0.35 5.52
N ASN A 220 -11.55 0.26 6.30
CA ASN A 220 -12.73 0.98 5.82
C ASN A 220 -12.68 2.45 6.28
N GLY A 221 -13.10 3.36 5.40
CA GLY A 221 -13.19 4.79 5.69
C GLY A 221 -14.28 5.12 6.73
N GLU A 222 -15.46 4.52 6.64
CA GLU A 222 -16.60 4.76 7.54
C GLU A 222 -16.26 4.35 8.98
N ASP A 223 -15.67 3.17 9.17
CA ASP A 223 -15.21 2.70 10.49
C ASP A 223 -14.18 3.68 11.08
N ALA A 224 -13.21 4.12 10.28
CA ALA A 224 -12.20 5.07 10.71
C ALA A 224 -12.78 6.44 11.08
N LEU A 225 -13.76 6.94 10.30
CA LEU A 225 -14.43 8.22 10.56
C LEU A 225 -15.24 8.20 11.86
N THR A 226 -15.75 7.03 12.27
CA THR A 226 -16.49 6.86 13.53
C THR A 226 -15.63 7.25 14.76
N PHE A 227 -14.32 7.09 14.67
CA PHE A 227 -13.35 7.46 15.72
C PHE A 227 -12.87 8.92 15.63
N GLN A 228 -13.40 9.74 14.71
CA GLN A 228 -13.14 11.19 14.68
C GLN A 228 -13.93 11.95 15.77
N VAL A 229 -13.70 11.55 17.02
CA VAL A 229 -14.34 12.12 18.21
C VAL A 229 -13.42 13.14 18.88
N GLY A 230 -13.98 13.92 19.82
CA GLY A 230 -13.26 14.96 20.56
C GLY A 230 -13.39 16.36 19.98
N GLY A 231 -12.81 17.36 20.65
CA GLY A 231 -12.94 18.77 20.29
C GLY A 231 -11.79 19.32 19.43
N LYS A 232 -11.79 20.63 19.18
CA LYS A 232 -10.79 21.35 18.34
C LYS A 232 -9.35 21.25 18.82
N SER A 233 -9.16 20.82 20.07
CA SER A 233 -7.86 20.61 20.69
C SER A 233 -7.29 19.21 20.44
N CYS A 234 -8.04 18.34 19.74
CA CYS A 234 -7.63 17.00 19.37
C CYS A 234 -6.98 16.94 17.99
N ALA A 235 -6.11 15.95 17.83
CA ALA A 235 -5.58 15.54 16.53
C ALA A 235 -5.82 14.04 16.33
N HIS A 236 -5.88 13.62 15.07
CA HIS A 236 -6.10 12.22 14.72
C HIS A 236 -5.02 11.72 13.77
N LEU A 237 -4.48 10.55 14.08
CA LEU A 237 -3.49 9.86 13.27
C LEU A 237 -4.04 8.52 12.82
N LEU A 238 -4.23 8.37 11.51
CA LEU A 238 -4.64 7.11 10.89
C LEU A 238 -3.42 6.38 10.32
N THR A 239 -3.34 5.06 10.46
CA THR A 239 -2.48 4.22 9.61
C THR A 239 -3.33 3.31 8.73
N THR A 240 -2.95 3.18 7.46
CA THR A 240 -3.65 2.28 6.54
C THR A 240 -2.75 1.84 5.39
N ARG A 241 -3.06 0.70 4.78
CA ARG A 241 -2.44 0.29 3.51
C ARG A 241 -3.25 0.74 2.29
N HIS A 242 -4.52 1.12 2.47
CA HIS A 242 -5.46 1.43 1.39
C HIS A 242 -5.41 2.92 1.05
N PRO A 243 -5.01 3.32 -0.18
CA PRO A 243 -4.90 4.73 -0.55
C PRO A 243 -6.21 5.52 -0.37
N GLN A 244 -7.36 4.90 -0.65
CA GLN A 244 -8.67 5.54 -0.54
C GLN A 244 -9.08 5.85 0.90
N VAL A 245 -8.74 4.96 1.84
CA VAL A 245 -9.03 5.17 3.28
C VAL A 245 -8.23 6.37 3.79
N ALA A 246 -6.94 6.45 3.44
CA ALA A 246 -6.09 7.59 3.81
C ALA A 246 -6.61 8.91 3.23
N PHE A 247 -6.99 8.90 1.94
CA PHE A 247 -7.52 10.07 1.26
C PHE A 247 -8.85 10.54 1.86
N THR A 248 -9.77 9.61 2.13
CA THR A 248 -11.06 9.89 2.76
C THR A 248 -10.89 10.49 4.15
N PHE A 249 -9.90 9.99 4.90
CA PHE A 249 -9.66 10.43 6.28
C PHE A 249 -8.96 11.78 6.38
N ALA A 250 -7.82 11.98 5.69
CA ALA A 250 -6.95 13.15 5.89
C ALA A 250 -6.81 14.07 4.67
N ARG A 251 -7.24 13.64 3.48
CA ARG A 251 -7.08 14.40 2.22
C ARG A 251 -5.63 14.86 2.03
N GLU A 252 -5.36 16.15 2.16
CA GLU A 252 -4.04 16.79 2.05
C GLU A 252 -3.09 16.41 3.20
N GLY A 253 -3.61 15.96 4.35
CA GLY A 253 -2.84 15.42 5.48
C GLY A 253 -2.33 13.99 5.29
N THR A 254 -2.36 13.46 4.07
CA THR A 254 -1.86 12.11 3.77
C THR A 254 -0.35 12.11 3.56
N ILE A 255 0.36 11.23 4.27
CA ILE A 255 1.79 11.00 4.15
C ILE A 255 2.01 9.56 3.65
N THR A 256 2.65 9.43 2.49
CA THR A 256 3.13 8.13 2.00
C THR A 256 4.40 7.74 2.74
N VAL A 257 4.40 6.55 3.35
CA VAL A 257 5.54 5.95 4.01
C VAL A 257 6.27 5.06 2.99
N PRO A 258 7.44 5.48 2.48
CA PRO A 258 8.21 4.68 1.51
C PRO A 258 8.94 3.54 2.20
N GLU A 259 9.44 2.61 1.40
CA GLU A 259 10.43 1.61 1.75
C GLU A 259 11.74 2.28 2.25
N LEU A 260 12.64 1.51 2.86
CA LEU A 260 13.94 2.06 3.28
C LEU A 260 14.89 2.15 2.09
N THR A 261 15.70 3.21 2.08
CA THR A 261 16.86 3.30 1.19
C THR A 261 17.79 2.12 1.42
N GLU A 262 18.59 1.71 0.42
CA GLU A 262 19.55 0.61 0.58
C GLU A 262 20.47 0.84 1.80
N THR A 263 20.91 2.08 2.02
CA THR A 263 21.76 2.47 3.15
C THR A 263 21.06 2.27 4.49
N ASP A 264 19.81 2.73 4.61
CA ASP A 264 19.02 2.58 5.84
C ASP A 264 18.62 1.12 6.09
N ALA A 265 18.30 0.38 5.03
CA ALA A 265 17.98 -1.04 5.07
C ALA A 265 19.17 -1.88 5.54
N LEU A 266 20.38 -1.62 5.03
CA LEU A 266 21.61 -2.25 5.51
C LEU A 266 21.88 -1.90 6.98
N THR A 267 21.61 -0.66 7.39
CA THR A 267 21.74 -0.21 8.78
C THR A 267 20.76 -0.94 9.70
N LEU A 268 19.53 -1.17 9.24
CA LEU A 268 18.52 -1.95 9.97
C LEU A 268 18.94 -3.40 10.11
N LEU A 269 19.40 -4.04 9.03
CA LEU A 269 19.89 -5.41 9.07
C LEU A 269 21.11 -5.56 10.00
N ALA A 270 22.01 -4.57 10.01
CA ALA A 270 23.19 -4.54 10.88
C ALA A 270 22.84 -4.49 12.38
N ARG A 271 21.64 -4.05 12.78
CA ARG A 271 21.20 -4.14 14.19
C ARG A 271 21.11 -5.58 14.69
N PHE A 272 20.82 -6.53 13.80
CA PHE A 272 20.69 -7.94 14.14
C PHE A 272 21.96 -8.73 13.82
N VAL A 273 22.59 -8.44 12.69
CA VAL A 273 23.72 -9.21 12.15
C VAL A 273 24.85 -8.33 11.60
N PRO A 274 25.51 -7.51 12.45
CA PRO A 274 26.53 -6.54 12.02
C PRO A 274 27.73 -7.20 11.31
N GLN A 275 28.06 -8.44 11.70
CA GLN A 275 29.12 -9.23 11.09
C GLN A 275 28.85 -9.59 9.62
N ILE A 276 27.58 -9.78 9.23
CA ILE A 276 27.21 -10.13 7.86
C ILE A 276 27.31 -8.89 6.98
N VAL A 277 26.78 -7.77 7.44
CA VAL A 277 26.82 -6.50 6.70
C VAL A 277 28.26 -6.02 6.47
N SER A 278 29.15 -6.25 7.44
CA SER A 278 30.57 -5.88 7.35
C SER A 278 31.42 -6.87 6.54
N ARG A 279 31.25 -8.19 6.72
CA ARG A 279 32.13 -9.21 6.09
C ARG A 279 31.58 -9.80 4.80
N GLU A 280 30.25 -9.89 4.67
CA GLU A 280 29.54 -10.52 3.54
C GLU A 280 28.63 -9.49 2.85
N ASN A 281 29.17 -8.28 2.65
CA ASN A 281 28.40 -7.13 2.21
C ASN A 281 27.61 -7.35 0.90
N LYS A 282 28.18 -8.06 -0.08
CA LYS A 282 27.47 -8.41 -1.34
C LYS A 282 26.21 -9.22 -1.09
N ILE A 283 26.25 -10.18 -0.15
CA ILE A 283 25.10 -11.01 0.21
C ILE A 283 24.08 -10.18 0.98
N ALA A 284 24.53 -9.34 1.92
CA ALA A 284 23.64 -8.44 2.65
C ALA A 284 22.88 -7.49 1.70
N ARG A 285 23.56 -6.93 0.70
CA ARG A 285 22.93 -6.11 -0.35
C ARG A 285 21.93 -6.90 -1.19
N ALA A 286 22.29 -8.11 -1.59
CA ALA A 286 21.37 -8.98 -2.34
C ALA A 286 20.09 -9.29 -1.54
N LEU A 287 20.19 -9.50 -0.22
CA LEU A 287 19.02 -9.69 0.64
C LEU A 287 18.18 -8.42 0.76
N VAL A 288 18.81 -7.25 0.92
CA VAL A 288 18.11 -5.95 0.96
C VAL A 288 17.36 -5.70 -0.35
N GLN A 289 18.00 -5.95 -1.49
CA GLN A 289 17.40 -5.81 -2.82
C GLN A 289 16.26 -6.81 -3.05
N ALA A 290 16.41 -8.05 -2.59
CA ALA A 290 15.38 -9.09 -2.74
C ALA A 290 14.08 -8.79 -1.98
N VAL A 291 14.11 -7.91 -0.98
CA VAL A 291 12.93 -7.47 -0.24
C VAL A 291 12.60 -5.99 -0.46
N ASP A 292 13.30 -5.36 -1.41
CA ASP A 292 13.17 -3.95 -1.81
C ASP A 292 13.12 -2.98 -0.61
N GLY A 293 13.99 -3.20 0.38
CA GLY A 293 14.08 -2.33 1.55
C GLY A 293 12.91 -2.42 2.54
N LEU A 294 12.01 -3.40 2.42
CA LEU A 294 10.85 -3.56 3.30
C LEU A 294 11.25 -3.87 4.77
N PRO A 295 10.97 -2.97 5.74
CA PRO A 295 11.43 -3.12 7.13
C PRO A 295 11.00 -4.42 7.81
N LEU A 296 9.74 -4.84 7.66
CA LEU A 296 9.26 -6.07 8.28
C LEU A 296 10.08 -7.28 7.81
N ALA A 297 10.33 -7.39 6.50
CA ALA A 297 11.13 -8.46 5.92
C ALA A 297 12.57 -8.45 6.46
N LEU A 298 13.19 -7.27 6.52
CA LEU A 298 14.55 -7.11 7.04
C LEU A 298 14.67 -7.48 8.51
N VAL A 299 13.68 -7.12 9.33
CA VAL A 299 13.63 -7.51 10.74
C VAL A 299 13.48 -9.02 10.89
N GLN A 300 12.63 -9.66 10.08
CA GLN A 300 12.45 -11.11 10.10
C GLN A 300 13.73 -11.85 9.68
N ILE A 301 14.35 -11.44 8.57
CA ILE A 301 15.63 -11.97 8.09
C ILE A 301 16.71 -11.77 9.16
N GLY A 302 16.84 -10.57 9.71
CA GLY A 302 17.81 -10.23 10.73
C GLY A 302 17.65 -11.09 11.99
N LYS A 303 16.43 -11.21 12.52
CA LYS A 303 16.14 -12.06 13.68
C LYS A 303 16.42 -13.54 13.39
N HIS A 304 16.01 -14.04 12.23
CA HIS A 304 16.29 -15.42 11.83
C HIS A 304 17.78 -15.70 11.81
N LEU A 305 18.57 -14.83 11.17
CA LEU A 305 20.02 -14.97 11.10
C LEU A 305 20.70 -14.79 12.46
N ALA A 306 20.22 -13.89 13.31
CA ALA A 306 20.75 -13.67 14.66
C ALA A 306 20.52 -14.88 15.59
N ASN A 307 19.42 -15.61 15.40
CA ASN A 307 19.13 -16.84 16.14
C ASN A 307 20.08 -18.00 15.75
N LEU A 308 20.70 -17.94 14.57
CA LEU A 308 21.74 -18.87 14.16
C LEU A 308 23.05 -18.49 14.88
N ARG A 309 23.33 -19.15 16.01
CA ARG A 309 24.46 -18.82 16.89
C ARG A 309 25.77 -18.55 16.09
N PRO A 310 26.55 -17.52 16.45
CA PRO A 310 27.79 -17.13 15.74
C PRO A 310 28.84 -18.24 15.60
N ALA A 311 28.77 -19.29 16.43
CA ALA A 311 29.71 -20.40 16.46
C ALA A 311 29.55 -21.40 15.30
N GLN A 312 28.59 -21.22 14.38
CA GLN A 312 28.33 -22.17 13.29
C GLN A 312 28.34 -21.50 11.90
N PRO A 313 29.52 -21.10 11.37
CA PRO A 313 29.63 -20.40 10.08
C PRO A 313 28.99 -21.14 8.90
N ARG A 314 29.02 -22.48 8.91
CA ARG A 314 28.38 -23.30 7.89
C ARG A 314 26.85 -23.14 7.88
N ARG A 315 26.21 -23.11 9.05
CA ARG A 315 24.75 -22.90 9.14
C ARG A 315 24.37 -21.51 8.71
N LEU A 316 25.16 -20.51 9.07
CA LEU A 316 24.95 -19.14 8.65
C LEU A 316 24.99 -19.00 7.12
N ARG A 317 26.03 -19.55 6.47
CA ARG A 317 26.14 -19.56 5.00
C ARG A 317 25.00 -20.33 4.34
N THR A 318 24.59 -21.45 4.92
CA THR A 318 23.45 -22.24 4.41
C THR A 318 22.16 -21.44 4.48
N ALA A 319 21.91 -20.75 5.60
CA ALA A 319 20.73 -19.91 5.77
C ALA A 319 20.75 -18.70 4.83
N LEU A 320 21.91 -18.05 4.65
CA LEU A 320 22.06 -16.95 3.69
C LEU A 320 21.75 -17.41 2.25
N ALA A 321 22.25 -18.58 1.85
CA ALA A 321 21.94 -19.15 0.54
C ALA A 321 20.44 -19.52 0.42
N GLN A 322 19.84 -20.09 1.46
CA GLN A 322 18.41 -20.39 1.49
C GLN A 322 17.55 -19.14 1.40
N LEU A 323 17.96 -18.03 2.03
CA LEU A 323 17.23 -16.76 1.99
C LEU A 323 17.36 -16.03 0.64
N GLN A 324 18.13 -16.54 -0.31
CA GLN A 324 18.04 -16.10 -1.71
C GLN A 324 16.78 -16.65 -2.39
N ASP A 325 16.17 -17.71 -1.86
CA ASP A 325 14.88 -18.25 -2.30
C ASP A 325 13.72 -17.46 -1.68
N ALA A 326 12.83 -16.94 -2.52
CA ALA A 326 11.63 -16.20 -2.14
C ALA A 326 10.71 -16.99 -1.19
N ARG A 327 10.50 -18.29 -1.45
CA ARG A 327 9.66 -19.16 -0.60
C ARG A 327 10.19 -19.23 0.81
N ARG A 328 11.51 -19.40 0.95
CA ARG A 328 12.19 -19.47 2.24
C ARG A 328 12.15 -18.14 3.00
N ARG A 329 12.26 -17.01 2.29
CA ARG A 329 12.12 -15.68 2.90
C ARG A 329 10.71 -15.43 3.42
N LEU A 330 9.69 -15.77 2.64
CA LEU A 330 8.29 -15.53 3.00
C LEU A 330 7.82 -16.46 4.12
N SER A 331 8.32 -17.70 4.15
CA SER A 331 8.02 -18.68 5.20
C SER A 331 8.74 -18.41 6.53
N LEU A 332 9.41 -17.26 6.69
CA LEU A 332 10.03 -16.91 7.96
C LEU A 332 8.94 -16.63 8.99
N GLU A 333 8.77 -17.57 9.91
CA GLU A 333 7.87 -17.40 11.04
C GLU A 333 8.35 -16.25 11.95
N PRO A 334 7.41 -15.53 12.59
CA PRO A 334 7.74 -14.61 13.65
C PRO A 334 8.42 -15.40 14.75
N SER A 335 9.72 -15.19 14.92
CA SER A 335 10.43 -15.81 16.02
C SER A 335 9.85 -15.25 17.32
N ASN A 336 9.15 -16.09 18.10
CA ASN A 336 8.75 -15.84 19.49
C ASN A 336 10.00 -15.75 20.41
N SER A 337 10.94 -14.87 20.06
CA SER A 337 12.11 -14.62 20.87
C SER A 337 11.71 -13.66 21.99
N VAL A 338 11.82 -14.20 23.21
CA VAL A 338 11.48 -13.71 24.54
C VAL A 338 12.32 -12.48 24.96
N LEU A 339 12.50 -11.49 24.08
CA LEU A 339 13.28 -10.27 24.39
C LEU A 339 12.52 -8.96 24.19
N THR A 340 11.23 -9.01 23.88
CA THR A 340 10.32 -7.91 24.20
C THR A 340 9.50 -8.33 25.42
N PRO A 341 9.72 -7.73 26.60
CA PRO A 341 8.72 -7.86 27.64
C PRO A 341 7.40 -7.36 27.05
N ALA A 342 6.34 -8.13 27.24
CA ALA A 342 4.98 -7.68 27.00
C ALA A 342 4.77 -6.38 27.80
N LEU A 343 4.93 -5.25 27.14
CA LEU A 343 4.74 -3.93 27.70
C LEU A 343 3.34 -3.47 27.31
N THR A 344 2.32 -4.18 27.81
CA THR A 344 0.92 -3.72 27.96
C THR A 344 0.04 -4.91 28.36
N PRO A 345 -0.49 -4.95 29.59
CA PRO A 345 -1.79 -5.53 29.83
C PRO A 345 -2.86 -4.46 29.54
N ALA A 346 -3.81 -4.78 28.66
CA ALA A 346 -4.91 -3.94 28.18
C ALA A 346 -4.55 -2.95 27.05
N LEU A 347 -4.79 -3.42 25.82
CA LEU A 347 -5.14 -2.71 24.57
C LEU A 347 -4.73 -3.68 23.46
N THR A 348 -5.61 -4.62 23.10
CA THR A 348 -5.36 -5.76 22.21
C THR A 348 -4.44 -5.41 21.03
N PRO A 349 -3.13 -5.72 21.10
CA PRO A 349 -2.33 -5.86 19.90
C PRO A 349 -2.73 -7.21 19.34
N SER A 350 -3.14 -7.30 18.08
CA SER A 350 -3.33 -8.58 17.40
C SER A 350 -2.20 -9.54 17.78
N GLU A 351 -2.51 -10.60 18.54
CA GLU A 351 -1.56 -11.47 19.27
C GLU A 351 -0.64 -12.33 18.36
N HIS A 352 -0.53 -11.97 17.10
CA HIS A 352 0.34 -12.62 16.15
C HIS A 352 1.27 -11.57 15.58
N ALA A 353 2.55 -11.64 15.93
CA ALA A 353 3.57 -10.95 15.16
C ALA A 353 3.36 -11.34 13.69
N LEU A 354 3.01 -10.39 12.84
CA LEU A 354 2.64 -10.71 11.46
C LEU A 354 3.92 -10.96 10.65
N SER A 355 3.96 -12.07 9.92
CA SER A 355 4.99 -12.28 8.90
C SER A 355 4.69 -11.44 7.66
N VAL A 356 5.70 -11.19 6.83
CA VAL A 356 5.48 -10.52 5.52
C VAL A 356 4.40 -11.27 4.72
N GLN A 357 4.50 -12.60 4.65
CA GLN A 357 3.52 -13.44 3.96
C GLN A 357 2.11 -13.22 4.49
N ARG A 358 1.91 -13.32 5.82
CA ARG A 358 0.58 -13.18 6.42
C ARG A 358 0.01 -11.77 6.22
N THR A 359 0.86 -10.74 6.23
CA THR A 359 0.40 -9.37 6.03
C THR A 359 -0.12 -9.15 4.61
N ILE A 360 0.51 -9.76 3.60
CA ILE A 360 0.07 -9.73 2.20
C ILE A 360 -1.17 -10.62 2.02
N GLU A 361 -1.17 -11.82 2.61
CA GLU A 361 -2.28 -12.77 2.52
C GLU A 361 -3.62 -12.20 3.02
N ILE A 362 -3.60 -11.38 4.07
CA ILE A 362 -4.84 -10.74 4.56
C ILE A 362 -5.40 -9.79 3.48
N SER A 363 -4.54 -9.07 2.74
CA SER A 363 -4.98 -8.20 1.64
C SER A 363 -5.47 -9.03 0.44
N ASP A 364 -4.79 -10.13 0.12
CA ASP A 364 -5.17 -11.03 -0.98
C ASP A 364 -6.53 -11.71 -0.74
N ARG A 365 -6.82 -12.13 0.50
CA ARG A 365 -8.11 -12.74 0.86
C ARG A 365 -9.30 -11.81 0.73
N ALA A 366 -9.08 -10.50 0.71
CA ALA A 366 -10.14 -9.51 0.51
C ALA A 366 -10.49 -9.31 -0.98
N LEU A 367 -9.70 -9.89 -1.89
CA LEU A 367 -9.89 -9.75 -3.32
C LEU A 367 -10.95 -10.71 -3.87
N SER A 368 -11.51 -10.32 -5.01
CA SER A 368 -12.26 -11.19 -5.90
C SER A 368 -11.37 -12.28 -6.51
N GLU A 369 -11.97 -13.40 -6.93
CA GLU A 369 -11.26 -14.50 -7.60
C GLU A 369 -10.52 -14.04 -8.86
N GLN A 370 -11.12 -13.09 -9.60
CA GLN A 370 -10.50 -12.52 -10.80
C GLN A 370 -9.31 -11.62 -10.46
N ALA A 371 -9.38 -10.84 -9.38
CA ALA A 371 -8.25 -10.04 -8.92
C ALA A 371 -7.11 -10.90 -8.38
N HIS A 372 -7.41 -11.98 -7.67
CA HIS A 372 -6.40 -12.97 -7.26
C HIS A 372 -5.68 -13.59 -8.48
N ALA A 373 -6.43 -14.01 -9.51
CA ALA A 373 -5.86 -14.53 -10.75
C ALA A 373 -5.05 -13.46 -11.53
N ALA A 374 -5.50 -12.20 -11.51
CA ALA A 374 -4.75 -11.11 -12.11
C ALA A 374 -3.44 -10.85 -11.36
N LEU A 375 -3.44 -10.86 -10.02
CA LEU A 375 -2.23 -10.67 -9.21
C LEU A 375 -1.14 -11.70 -9.55
N THR A 376 -1.50 -12.97 -9.69
CA THR A 376 -0.54 -14.03 -10.07
C THR A 376 0.00 -13.84 -11.49
N ALA A 377 -0.85 -13.41 -12.44
CA ALA A 377 -0.42 -13.09 -13.80
C ALA A 377 0.51 -11.86 -13.85
N LEU A 378 0.19 -10.79 -13.10
CA LEU A 378 0.99 -9.58 -13.06
C LEU A 378 2.34 -9.78 -12.36
N ALA A 379 2.45 -10.75 -11.46
CA ALA A 379 3.72 -11.09 -10.82
C ALA A 379 4.78 -11.65 -11.80
N LEU A 380 4.41 -11.96 -13.04
CA LEU A 380 5.34 -12.31 -14.12
C LEU A 380 6.15 -11.10 -14.61
N PHE A 381 5.63 -9.88 -14.43
CA PHE A 381 6.37 -8.69 -14.76
C PHE A 381 7.54 -8.48 -13.77
N PRO A 382 8.67 -7.94 -14.25
CA PRO A 382 9.72 -7.39 -13.40
C PRO A 382 9.15 -6.43 -12.36
N THR A 383 9.61 -6.56 -11.13
CA THR A 383 9.20 -5.71 -10.01
C THR A 383 9.91 -4.35 -10.09
N LYS A 384 9.51 -3.44 -9.20
CA LYS A 384 10.17 -2.14 -9.01
C LYS A 384 11.71 -2.26 -9.01
N PRO A 385 12.43 -1.27 -9.59
CA PRO A 385 11.92 0.01 -10.11
C PRO A 385 11.25 -0.09 -11.49
N ASN A 386 11.13 -1.31 -12.06
CA ASN A 386 10.43 -1.50 -13.33
C ASN A 386 8.92 -1.32 -13.16
N SER A 387 8.27 -0.96 -14.26
CA SER A 387 6.82 -0.82 -14.36
C SER A 387 6.35 -1.42 -15.69
N PHE A 388 5.06 -1.69 -15.80
CA PHE A 388 4.40 -2.17 -17.01
C PHE A 388 3.18 -1.29 -17.31
N SER A 389 2.80 -1.19 -18.58
CA SER A 389 1.65 -0.38 -18.99
C SER A 389 0.32 -1.07 -18.63
N GLU A 390 -0.75 -0.28 -18.57
CA GLU A 390 -2.12 -0.78 -18.41
C GLU A 390 -2.47 -1.79 -19.50
N GLU A 391 -2.14 -1.51 -20.76
CA GLU A 391 -2.41 -2.40 -21.89
C GLU A 391 -1.71 -3.75 -21.71
N ALA A 392 -0.46 -3.74 -21.24
CA ALA A 392 0.29 -4.96 -20.93
C ALA A 392 -0.36 -5.73 -19.77
N ALA A 393 -0.77 -5.02 -18.72
CA ALA A 393 -1.44 -5.61 -17.57
C ALA A 393 -2.73 -6.33 -17.98
N LEU A 394 -3.57 -5.69 -18.79
CA LEU A 394 -4.83 -6.25 -19.28
C LEU A 394 -4.60 -7.44 -20.22
N ALA A 395 -3.64 -7.34 -21.14
CA ALA A 395 -3.31 -8.43 -22.07
C ALA A 395 -2.82 -9.69 -21.35
N VAL A 396 -1.98 -9.52 -20.32
CA VAL A 396 -1.38 -10.65 -19.58
C VAL A 396 -2.34 -11.23 -18.56
N SER A 397 -3.11 -10.39 -17.84
CA SER A 397 -4.08 -10.87 -16.85
C SER A 397 -5.38 -11.39 -17.47
N GLN A 398 -5.77 -10.91 -18.66
CA GLN A 398 -7.13 -11.08 -19.22
C GLN A 398 -8.24 -10.59 -18.28
N ALA A 399 -7.90 -9.68 -17.38
CA ALA A 399 -8.85 -9.03 -16.50
C ALA A 399 -9.30 -7.69 -17.10
N PRO A 400 -10.53 -7.24 -16.80
CA PRO A 400 -10.95 -5.89 -17.14
C PRO A 400 -10.24 -4.87 -16.23
N VAL A 401 -10.22 -3.60 -16.65
CA VAL A 401 -9.46 -2.53 -15.96
C VAL A 401 -9.86 -2.34 -14.50
N GLU A 402 -11.12 -2.60 -14.16
CA GLU A 402 -11.62 -2.51 -12.78
C GLU A 402 -10.90 -3.45 -11.81
N ILE A 403 -10.30 -4.54 -12.31
CA ILE A 403 -9.51 -5.45 -11.48
C ILE A 403 -8.15 -4.84 -11.11
N LEU A 404 -7.58 -3.97 -11.96
CA LEU A 404 -6.36 -3.24 -11.61
C LEU A 404 -6.65 -2.21 -10.52
N ASP A 405 -7.81 -1.55 -10.59
CA ASP A 405 -8.29 -0.65 -9.54
C ASP A 405 -8.47 -1.40 -8.22
N GLU A 406 -9.07 -2.60 -8.25
CA GLU A 406 -9.24 -3.45 -7.07
C GLU A 406 -7.91 -3.82 -6.41
N LEU A 407 -6.90 -4.23 -7.21
CA LEU A 407 -5.56 -4.55 -6.70
C LEU A 407 -4.84 -3.34 -6.12
N TRP A 408 -4.98 -2.18 -6.76
CA TRP A 408 -4.43 -0.91 -6.27
C TRP A 408 -5.10 -0.47 -4.96
N ASP A 409 -6.43 -0.57 -4.89
CA ASP A 409 -7.20 -0.20 -3.71
C ASP A 409 -6.83 -1.10 -2.53
N ALA A 410 -6.63 -2.41 -2.76
CA ALA A 410 -6.12 -3.37 -1.77
C ALA A 410 -4.66 -3.15 -1.34
N GLY A 411 -3.94 -2.23 -2.00
CA GLY A 411 -2.54 -1.92 -1.73
C GLY A 411 -1.57 -3.02 -2.20
N LEU A 412 -1.97 -3.84 -3.17
CA LEU A 412 -1.16 -4.91 -3.76
C LEU A 412 -0.55 -4.54 -5.11
N LEU A 413 -1.06 -3.50 -5.75
CA LEU A 413 -0.52 -2.92 -6.98
C LEU A 413 -0.16 -1.46 -6.73
N GLU A 414 0.85 -0.96 -7.44
CA GLU A 414 1.27 0.44 -7.35
C GLU A 414 1.26 1.15 -8.71
N SER A 415 1.01 2.45 -8.73
CA SER A 415 0.91 3.32 -9.90
C SER A 415 1.54 4.67 -9.55
N ASN A 416 2.67 4.95 -10.20
CA ASN A 416 3.42 6.20 -10.00
C ASN A 416 3.09 7.24 -11.08
N GLU A 417 2.56 6.77 -12.21
CA GLU A 417 2.22 7.56 -13.38
C GLU A 417 0.90 7.03 -13.96
N PRO A 418 0.06 7.89 -14.57
CA PRO A 418 -1.18 7.46 -15.20
C PRO A 418 -0.95 6.33 -16.22
N GLY A 419 -1.70 5.24 -16.11
CA GLY A 419 -1.63 4.10 -17.04
C GLY A 419 -0.38 3.23 -16.91
N ARG A 420 0.44 3.42 -15.85
CA ARG A 420 1.56 2.51 -15.54
C ARG A 420 1.47 1.99 -14.13
N TYR A 421 1.84 0.71 -13.99
CA TYR A 421 1.76 -0.03 -12.76
C TYR A 421 3.07 -0.72 -12.42
N SER A 422 3.28 -1.02 -11.14
CA SER A 422 4.43 -1.77 -10.64
C SER A 422 4.03 -2.65 -9.46
N LEU A 423 4.77 -3.74 -9.26
CA LEU A 423 4.64 -4.60 -8.10
C LEU A 423 5.88 -4.48 -7.22
N HIS A 424 5.65 -4.44 -5.91
CA HIS A 424 6.72 -4.58 -4.93
C HIS A 424 7.25 -6.02 -4.89
N ALA A 425 8.57 -6.17 -4.67
CA ALA A 425 9.26 -7.46 -4.75
C ALA A 425 8.62 -8.57 -3.90
N THR A 426 8.29 -8.27 -2.64
CA THR A 426 7.68 -9.25 -1.73
C THR A 426 6.27 -9.66 -2.10
N ILE A 427 5.50 -8.79 -2.78
CA ILE A 427 4.14 -9.07 -3.25
C ILE A 427 4.22 -9.97 -4.48
N ALA A 428 5.12 -9.68 -5.41
CA ALA A 428 5.36 -10.56 -6.54
C ALA A 428 5.89 -11.94 -6.10
N ASP A 429 6.82 -11.97 -5.13
CA ASP A 429 7.30 -13.23 -4.54
C ASP A 429 6.16 -14.02 -3.87
N TYR A 430 5.21 -13.35 -3.22
CA TYR A 430 4.03 -13.99 -2.65
C TYR A 430 3.14 -14.58 -3.75
N ALA A 431 2.80 -13.78 -4.76
CA ALA A 431 1.92 -14.17 -5.86
C ALA A 431 2.48 -15.33 -6.69
N ARG A 432 3.80 -15.35 -6.97
CA ARG A 432 4.47 -16.46 -7.67
C ARG A 432 4.47 -17.78 -6.89
N ASN A 433 4.16 -17.74 -5.59
CA ASN A 433 4.06 -18.94 -4.75
C ASN A 433 2.65 -19.49 -4.62
N LEU A 434 1.63 -18.76 -5.08
CA LEU A 434 0.24 -19.19 -5.00
C LEU A 434 -0.08 -20.23 -6.08
N ASP A 435 0.28 -19.96 -7.34
CA ASP A 435 0.11 -20.89 -8.46
C ASP A 435 1.07 -20.60 -9.64
N GLU A 436 1.41 -21.63 -10.42
CA GLU A 436 2.08 -21.45 -11.70
C GLU A 436 1.06 -21.06 -12.77
N ALA A 437 1.26 -19.91 -13.43
CA ALA A 437 0.37 -19.42 -14.49
C ALA A 437 1.01 -19.55 -15.89
N PRO A 438 1.16 -20.78 -16.45
CA PRO A 438 1.81 -20.98 -17.74
C PRO A 438 1.07 -20.27 -18.89
N LEU A 439 -0.26 -20.17 -18.81
CA LEU A 439 -1.05 -19.42 -19.78
C LEU A 439 -0.75 -17.92 -19.73
N ALA A 440 -0.63 -17.33 -18.54
CA ALA A 440 -0.27 -15.91 -18.40
C ALA A 440 1.14 -15.62 -18.93
N ARG A 441 2.09 -16.53 -18.69
CA ARG A 441 3.45 -16.43 -19.23
C ARG A 441 3.49 -16.51 -20.75
N ALA A 442 2.67 -17.38 -21.36
CA ALA A 442 2.52 -17.41 -22.82
C ALA A 442 1.89 -16.12 -23.35
N ARG A 443 0.91 -15.54 -22.64
CA ARG A 443 0.31 -14.24 -23.01
C ARG A 443 1.33 -13.11 -22.95
N LEU A 444 2.16 -13.05 -21.90
CA LEU A 444 3.24 -12.07 -21.79
C LEU A 444 4.22 -12.19 -22.97
N ALA A 445 4.65 -13.41 -23.28
CA ALA A 445 5.56 -13.66 -24.41
C ALA A 445 4.97 -13.18 -25.75
N ASN A 446 3.69 -13.49 -26.01
CA ASN A 446 3.03 -13.09 -27.24
C ASN A 446 2.78 -11.58 -27.30
N TYR A 447 2.25 -10.98 -26.24
CA TYR A 447 2.00 -9.54 -26.17
C TYR A 447 3.28 -8.73 -26.40
N MET A 448 4.37 -9.12 -25.73
CA MET A 448 5.65 -8.42 -25.88
C MET A 448 6.24 -8.60 -27.28
N LEU A 449 6.03 -9.74 -27.94
CA LEU A 449 6.43 -9.91 -29.33
C LEU A 449 5.65 -8.98 -30.27
N ASP A 450 4.34 -8.87 -30.08
CA ASP A 450 3.50 -7.95 -30.86
C ASP A 450 3.90 -6.49 -30.59
N TYR A 451 4.16 -6.14 -29.34
CA TYR A 451 4.65 -4.81 -28.96
C TYR A 451 5.97 -4.45 -29.68
N ILE A 452 6.93 -5.38 -29.77
CA ILE A 452 8.18 -5.16 -30.51
C ILE A 452 7.91 -4.87 -31.98
N ARG A 453 6.98 -5.62 -32.61
CA ARG A 453 6.64 -5.45 -34.03
C ARG A 453 6.01 -4.09 -34.30
N GLU A 454 5.14 -3.62 -33.41
CA GLU A 454 4.48 -2.32 -33.52
C GLU A 454 5.45 -1.14 -33.31
N HIS A 455 6.45 -1.32 -32.44
CA HIS A 455 7.35 -0.24 -32.00
C HIS A 455 8.79 -0.36 -32.55
N GLN A 456 9.03 -1.11 -33.63
CA GLN A 456 10.40 -1.34 -34.17
C GLN A 456 11.19 -0.05 -34.43
N GLN A 457 10.51 1.06 -34.71
CA GLN A 457 11.12 2.38 -34.97
C GLN A 457 11.17 3.29 -33.74
N ASP A 458 10.49 2.93 -32.66
CA ASP A 458 10.45 3.70 -31.41
C ASP A 458 11.38 3.07 -30.36
N THR A 459 12.66 3.42 -30.48
CA THR A 459 13.70 2.90 -29.60
C THR A 459 13.49 3.28 -28.13
N GLU A 460 12.90 4.45 -27.84
CA GLU A 460 12.67 4.87 -26.45
C GLU A 460 11.50 4.11 -25.83
N ALA A 461 10.43 3.81 -26.59
CA ALA A 461 9.35 2.94 -26.13
C ALA A 461 9.84 1.51 -25.84
N LEU A 462 10.71 0.95 -26.69
CA LEU A 462 11.30 -0.38 -26.47
C LEU A 462 12.29 -0.41 -25.31
N LYS A 463 13.04 0.69 -25.11
CA LYS A 463 13.93 0.85 -23.97
C LYS A 463 13.14 0.93 -22.65
N LEU A 464 12.01 1.64 -22.63
CA LEU A 464 11.15 1.72 -21.45
C LEU A 464 10.64 0.33 -21.04
N GLU A 465 10.30 -0.50 -22.02
CA GLU A 465 9.78 -1.86 -21.81
C GLU A 465 10.88 -2.93 -21.71
N ILE A 466 12.17 -2.60 -21.79
CA ILE A 466 13.25 -3.59 -21.95
C ILE A 466 13.24 -4.67 -20.87
N ALA A 467 12.95 -4.31 -19.62
CA ALA A 467 12.87 -5.30 -18.54
C ALA A 467 11.71 -6.29 -18.77
N ASN A 468 10.56 -5.79 -19.21
CA ASN A 468 9.37 -6.60 -19.47
C ASN A 468 9.57 -7.50 -20.70
N LEU A 469 10.28 -6.99 -21.72
CA LEU A 469 10.68 -7.72 -22.92
C LEU A 469 11.64 -8.87 -22.60
N LEU A 470 12.63 -8.66 -21.72
CA LEU A 470 13.54 -9.71 -21.28
C LEU A 470 12.78 -10.79 -20.46
N ALA A 471 11.88 -10.39 -19.56
CA ALA A 471 11.04 -11.34 -18.82
C ALA A 471 10.14 -12.18 -19.74
N ALA A 472 9.64 -11.59 -20.83
CA ALA A 472 8.90 -12.30 -21.86
C ALA A 472 9.75 -13.34 -22.61
N LEU A 473 11.01 -13.02 -22.92
CA LEU A 473 11.94 -13.98 -23.53
C LEU A 473 12.29 -15.13 -22.58
N ASP A 474 12.52 -14.84 -21.29
CA ASP A 474 12.71 -15.89 -20.28
C ASP A 474 11.50 -16.82 -20.21
N GLY A 475 10.30 -16.24 -20.21
CA GLY A 475 9.06 -17.02 -20.25
C GLY A 475 8.92 -17.88 -21.50
N ALA A 476 9.35 -17.37 -22.67
CA ALA A 476 9.37 -18.14 -23.91
C ALA A 476 10.36 -19.31 -23.86
N VAL A 477 11.52 -19.15 -23.23
CA VAL A 477 12.49 -20.24 -23.00
C VAL A 477 11.88 -21.31 -22.09
N GLU A 478 11.30 -20.91 -20.95
CA GLU A 478 10.70 -21.84 -19.98
C GLU A 478 9.56 -22.67 -20.61
N LEU A 479 8.71 -22.02 -21.40
CA LEU A 479 7.59 -22.66 -22.09
C LEU A 479 7.96 -23.34 -23.41
N LYS A 480 9.24 -23.31 -23.80
CA LYS A 480 9.75 -23.85 -25.09
C LYS A 480 9.02 -23.25 -26.31
N MET A 481 8.68 -21.97 -26.25
CA MET A 481 8.05 -21.22 -27.33
C MET A 481 9.10 -20.77 -28.35
N ALA A 482 9.48 -21.68 -29.25
CA ALA A 482 10.58 -21.48 -30.20
C ALA A 482 10.39 -20.22 -31.09
N ARG A 483 9.19 -20.00 -31.66
CA ARG A 483 8.95 -18.88 -32.57
C ARG A 483 9.04 -17.50 -31.88
N PRO A 484 8.33 -17.24 -30.76
CA PRO A 484 8.52 -15.99 -30.00
C PRO A 484 9.95 -15.76 -29.54
N LEU A 485 10.65 -16.81 -29.11
CA LEU A 485 12.05 -16.70 -28.71
C LEU A 485 12.94 -16.27 -29.88
N ILE A 486 12.82 -16.91 -31.04
CA ILE A 486 13.62 -16.58 -32.24
C ILE A 486 13.34 -15.16 -32.70
N GLU A 487 12.08 -14.83 -32.97
CA GLU A 487 11.70 -13.53 -33.53
C GLU A 487 12.02 -12.40 -32.55
N GLY A 488 11.67 -12.54 -31.27
CA GLY A 488 11.95 -11.55 -30.24
C GLY A 488 13.44 -11.30 -30.06
N THR A 489 14.26 -12.37 -30.07
CA THR A 489 15.73 -12.25 -29.97
C THR A 489 16.30 -11.47 -31.15
N ILE A 490 15.87 -11.77 -32.37
CA ILE A 490 16.36 -11.08 -33.57
C ILE A 490 16.01 -9.59 -33.52
N MET A 491 14.75 -9.26 -33.18
CA MET A 491 14.27 -7.88 -33.17
C MET A 491 14.87 -7.05 -32.03
N LEU A 492 15.14 -7.65 -30.86
CA LEU A 492 15.68 -6.93 -29.71
C LEU A 492 17.20 -6.84 -29.68
N ALA A 493 17.92 -7.69 -30.41
CA ALA A 493 19.38 -7.71 -30.38
C ALA A 493 20.05 -6.34 -30.61
N PRO A 494 19.62 -5.50 -31.58
CA PRO A 494 20.20 -4.17 -31.77
C PRO A 494 20.05 -3.26 -30.53
N ILE A 495 18.86 -3.29 -29.91
CA ILE A 495 18.51 -2.46 -28.76
C ILE A 495 19.26 -2.93 -27.52
N MET A 496 19.24 -4.24 -27.24
CA MET A 496 19.97 -4.82 -26.11
C MET A 496 21.45 -4.42 -26.15
N ARG A 497 22.07 -4.47 -27.32
CA ARG A 497 23.46 -4.07 -27.52
C ARG A 497 23.68 -2.57 -27.33
N ALA A 498 22.83 -1.74 -27.93
CA ALA A 498 22.91 -0.29 -27.81
C ALA A 498 22.84 0.19 -26.34
N TYR A 499 22.07 -0.50 -25.49
CA TYR A 499 21.88 -0.15 -24.08
C TYR A 499 22.71 -0.99 -23.10
N GLY A 500 23.68 -1.79 -23.57
CA GLY A 500 24.67 -2.44 -22.71
C GLY A 500 24.31 -3.84 -22.19
N PHE A 501 23.22 -4.44 -22.67
CA PHE A 501 22.78 -5.81 -22.33
C PHE A 501 23.50 -6.88 -23.18
N TRP A 502 24.82 -6.75 -23.33
CA TRP A 502 25.63 -7.61 -24.21
C TRP A 502 25.58 -9.09 -23.83
N TYR A 503 25.62 -9.37 -22.52
CA TYR A 503 25.59 -10.73 -22.00
C TYR A 503 24.24 -11.39 -22.27
N GLN A 504 23.13 -10.71 -21.93
CA GLN A 504 21.78 -11.21 -22.21
C GLN A 504 21.54 -11.41 -23.71
N ALA A 505 21.96 -10.46 -24.56
CA ALA A 505 21.82 -10.59 -26.00
C ALA A 505 22.52 -11.85 -26.55
N THR A 506 23.71 -12.17 -26.03
CA THR A 506 24.47 -13.36 -26.43
C THR A 506 23.79 -14.64 -25.94
N GLU A 507 23.30 -14.64 -24.69
CA GLU A 507 22.61 -15.79 -24.10
C GLU A 507 21.32 -16.14 -24.85
N TYR A 508 20.46 -15.15 -25.13
CA TYR A 508 19.26 -15.37 -25.92
C TYR A 508 19.56 -15.75 -27.36
N GLN A 509 20.60 -15.18 -27.98
CA GLN A 509 21.04 -15.57 -29.32
C GLN A 509 21.40 -17.06 -29.39
N GLN A 510 22.12 -17.58 -28.39
CA GLN A 510 22.45 -19.01 -28.33
C GLN A 510 21.18 -19.87 -28.20
N ARG A 511 20.29 -19.53 -27.26
CA ARG A 511 19.03 -20.26 -27.04
C ARG A 511 18.11 -20.23 -28.26
N ALA A 512 18.01 -19.08 -28.92
CA ALA A 512 17.24 -18.90 -30.15
C ALA A 512 17.84 -19.71 -31.30
N LEU A 513 19.16 -19.81 -31.41
CA LEU A 513 19.83 -20.61 -32.44
C LEU A 513 19.54 -22.10 -32.24
N GLU A 514 19.61 -22.59 -31.00
CA GLU A 514 19.23 -23.97 -30.66
C GLU A 514 17.78 -24.25 -31.01
N ALA A 515 16.86 -23.32 -30.71
CA ALA A 515 15.45 -23.44 -31.09
C ALA A 515 15.24 -23.43 -32.62
N ALA A 516 15.96 -22.59 -33.36
CA ALA A 516 15.88 -22.52 -34.83
C ALA A 516 16.46 -23.78 -35.51
N MET A 517 17.46 -24.42 -34.89
CA MET A 517 17.97 -25.72 -35.33
C MET A 517 16.94 -26.84 -35.12
N GLN A 518 16.23 -26.83 -33.99
CA GLN A 518 15.17 -27.82 -33.72
C GLN A 518 13.96 -27.69 -34.65
N LEU A 519 13.72 -26.51 -35.21
CA LEU A 519 12.64 -26.23 -36.16
C LEU A 519 13.05 -26.37 -37.64
N ASP A 520 14.32 -26.70 -37.93
CA ASP A 520 14.88 -26.69 -39.29
C ASP A 520 14.70 -25.34 -40.03
N ASP A 521 14.64 -24.22 -39.30
CA ASP A 521 14.48 -22.88 -39.86
C ASP A 521 15.85 -22.27 -40.22
N HIS A 522 16.31 -22.58 -41.43
CA HIS A 522 17.59 -22.09 -41.94
C HIS A 522 17.66 -20.56 -42.08
N ALA A 523 16.53 -19.89 -42.34
CA ALA A 523 16.50 -18.43 -42.48
C ALA A 523 16.74 -17.76 -41.12
N ALA A 524 16.06 -18.25 -40.07
CA ALA A 524 16.27 -17.80 -38.69
C ALA A 524 17.70 -18.08 -38.21
N GLN A 525 18.26 -19.25 -38.50
CA GLN A 525 19.64 -19.59 -38.14
C GLN A 525 20.64 -18.58 -38.74
N MET A 526 20.49 -18.25 -40.02
CA MET A 526 21.36 -17.27 -40.70
C MET A 526 21.23 -15.87 -40.09
N ALA A 527 19.99 -15.42 -39.82
CA ALA A 527 19.76 -14.12 -39.18
C ALA A 527 20.42 -14.04 -37.80
N LEU A 528 20.26 -15.08 -36.97
CA LEU A 528 20.86 -15.17 -35.64
C LEU A 528 22.39 -15.21 -35.70
N LEU A 529 23.00 -15.89 -36.68
CA LEU A 529 24.46 -15.90 -36.85
C LEU A 529 25.00 -14.52 -37.27
N GLN A 530 24.29 -13.80 -38.15
CA GLN A 530 24.69 -12.46 -38.60
C GLN A 530 24.72 -11.44 -37.46
N LEU A 531 23.81 -11.57 -36.49
CA LEU A 531 23.85 -10.76 -35.28
C LEU A 531 25.20 -10.95 -34.56
N GLY A 532 25.74 -12.16 -34.50
CA GLY A 532 27.01 -12.45 -33.81
C GLY A 532 28.27 -11.87 -34.47
N ILE A 533 28.21 -11.46 -35.75
CA ILE A 533 29.40 -11.06 -36.54
C ILE A 533 29.68 -9.54 -36.47
N SER A 534 28.74 -8.76 -35.92
CA SER A 534 28.92 -7.31 -35.74
C SER A 534 29.82 -7.01 -34.54
N PHE A 535 31.14 -7.02 -34.76
CA PHE A 535 32.19 -6.67 -33.79
C PHE A 535 32.88 -5.36 -34.14
#